data_AF-A0A0X3X6Q3-F1
#
_entry.id   AF-A0A0X3X6Q3-F1
#
_cell.length_a   1.000
_cell.length_b   1.000
_cell.length_c   1.000
_cell.angle_alpha   90.00
_cell.angle_beta   90.00
_cell.angle_gamma   90.00
#
_symmetry.space_group_name_H-M   'P 1'
#
loop_
_entity.id
_entity.type
_entity.pdbx_description
1 polymer ?
#
loop_
_entity_poly.entity_id
_entity_poly.type
_entity_poly.pdbx_seq_one_letter_code
_entity_poly.pdbx_strand_id
1 'polypeptide(L)'
;MSTSKLSKIETGKTAPSVADVESILTAIGVSDEVKSEYLGVVRASTTETTAWRLVRRMGVHKAQQQTRALESQMTLLRLFQPALIPGLLQTPEYIRAILSRHDLTEDVLTRTTTARLERQQVLYDSTKELHFVITENVLRWRIVSAPRMAEQIGRLIALSRLPNIDMRVVPFAAEQKDIANHAFVIRDDRTVTVETVHAELVVTDPRDVSQYVKKFEGFASVALTGDDMRSMLGSVQDDFLREQETG
;
A
#
# COMPACT_ATOMS: atom_id res chain seq x y z
N MET A 1 25.91 2.20 23.29
CA MET A 1 24.54 2.77 23.37
C MET A 1 24.38 3.50 24.70
N SER A 2 23.61 4.60 24.78
CA SER A 2 23.38 5.30 26.05
C SER A 2 22.34 4.60 26.92
N THR A 3 22.47 4.71 28.24
CA THR A 3 21.54 4.12 29.23
C THR A 3 20.11 4.63 29.05
N SER A 4 19.95 5.93 28.75
CA SER A 4 18.66 6.55 28.43
C SER A 4 18.01 5.96 27.17
N LYS A 5 18.81 5.59 26.16
CA LYS A 5 18.31 4.98 24.92
C LYS A 5 17.90 3.52 25.14
N LEU A 6 18.71 2.75 25.89
CA LEU A 6 18.39 1.37 26.25
C LEU A 6 17.08 1.28 27.06
N SER A 7 16.92 2.12 28.09
CA SER A 7 15.70 2.15 28.90
C SER A 7 14.44 2.45 28.08
N LYS A 8 14.52 3.34 27.08
CA LYS A 8 13.39 3.63 26.17
C LYS A 8 13.06 2.44 25.26
N ILE A 9 14.05 1.65 24.88
CA ILE A 9 13.85 0.43 24.09
C ILE A 9 13.18 -0.65 24.95
N GLU A 10 13.70 -0.90 26.15
CA GLU A 10 13.16 -1.91 27.09
C GLU A 10 11.72 -1.60 27.54
N THR A 11 11.39 -0.31 27.67
CA THR A 11 10.04 0.14 28.06
C THR A 11 9.10 0.32 26.87
N GLY A 12 9.51 -0.05 25.65
CA GLY A 12 8.71 0.07 24.43
C GLY A 12 8.44 1.51 23.98
N LYS A 13 9.08 2.51 24.59
CA LYS A 13 8.96 3.94 24.24
C LYS A 13 9.71 4.30 22.96
N THR A 14 10.61 3.46 22.47
CA THR A 14 11.35 3.66 21.22
C THR A 14 11.70 2.31 20.59
N ALA A 15 11.35 2.12 19.31
CA ALA A 15 11.73 0.91 18.58
C ALA A 15 13.26 0.90 18.32
N PRO A 16 13.93 -0.25 18.51
CA PRO A 16 15.37 -0.36 18.28
C PRO A 16 15.70 -0.41 16.78
N SER A 17 16.84 0.18 16.39
CA SER A 17 17.41 -0.02 15.04
C SER A 17 18.15 -1.36 14.93
N VAL A 18 18.51 -1.79 13.71
CA VAL A 18 19.35 -2.98 13.48
C VAL A 18 20.66 -2.90 14.29
N ALA A 19 21.29 -1.72 14.33
CA ALA A 19 22.51 -1.50 15.11
C ALA A 19 22.27 -1.54 16.63
N ASP A 20 21.08 -1.11 17.09
CA ASP A 20 20.71 -1.21 18.50
C ASP A 20 20.49 -2.67 18.89
N VAL A 21 19.78 -3.45 18.07
CA VAL A 21 19.56 -4.88 18.34
C VAL A 21 20.86 -5.66 18.23
N GLU A 22 21.70 -5.39 17.23
CA GLU A 22 23.03 -6.01 17.13
C GLU A 22 23.87 -5.71 18.38
N SER A 23 23.86 -4.46 18.86
CA SER A 23 24.57 -4.07 20.07
C SER A 23 24.03 -4.77 21.32
N ILE A 24 22.70 -4.90 21.43
CA ILE A 24 22.04 -5.57 22.56
C ILE A 24 22.36 -7.06 22.55
N LEU A 25 22.16 -7.75 21.41
CA LEU A 25 22.41 -9.19 21.25
C LEU A 25 23.87 -9.55 21.48
N THR A 26 24.79 -8.71 21.02
CA THR A 26 26.23 -8.88 21.28
C THR A 26 26.54 -8.72 22.77
N ALA A 27 25.91 -7.76 23.46
CA ALA A 27 26.15 -7.52 24.87
C ALA A 27 25.59 -8.64 25.78
N ILE A 28 24.49 -9.29 25.40
CA ILE A 28 23.89 -10.41 26.15
C ILE A 28 24.52 -11.77 25.82
N GLY A 29 25.38 -11.86 24.80
CA GLY A 29 26.16 -13.05 24.48
C GLY A 29 25.37 -14.22 23.88
N VAL A 30 24.34 -13.95 23.06
CA VAL A 30 23.61 -15.00 22.33
C VAL A 30 24.47 -15.62 21.21
N SER A 31 24.11 -16.83 20.75
CA SER A 31 24.78 -17.48 19.62
C SER A 31 24.56 -16.74 18.30
N ASP A 32 25.42 -16.99 17.31
CA ASP A 32 25.31 -16.37 15.99
C ASP A 32 24.05 -16.80 15.23
N GLU A 33 23.53 -18.02 15.45
CA GLU A 33 22.23 -18.43 14.89
C GLU A 33 21.08 -17.59 15.46
N VAL A 34 21.03 -17.40 16.78
CA VAL A 34 20.02 -16.55 17.44
C VAL A 34 20.20 -15.10 17.03
N LYS A 35 21.44 -14.63 16.91
CA LYS A 35 21.74 -13.27 16.41
C LYS A 35 21.23 -13.09 14.99
N SER A 36 21.43 -14.07 14.11
CA SER A 36 20.94 -14.07 12.74
C SER A 36 19.41 -14.11 12.67
N GLU A 37 18.76 -14.91 13.52
CA GLU A 37 17.30 -15.00 13.63
C GLU A 37 16.69 -13.65 14.06
N TYR A 38 17.17 -13.07 15.16
CA TYR A 38 16.65 -11.79 15.67
C TYR A 38 17.04 -10.60 14.80
N LEU A 39 18.24 -10.59 14.21
CA LEU A 39 18.57 -9.59 13.19
C LEU A 39 17.74 -9.80 11.93
N GLY A 40 17.39 -11.05 11.58
CA GLY A 40 16.42 -11.37 10.54
C GLY A 40 15.05 -10.81 10.85
N VAL A 41 14.58 -10.94 12.11
CA VAL A 41 13.34 -10.32 12.60
C VAL A 41 13.44 -8.81 12.58
N VAL A 42 14.55 -8.17 12.94
CA VAL A 42 14.67 -6.69 12.92
C VAL A 42 14.83 -6.14 11.51
N ARG A 43 15.53 -6.89 10.65
CA ARG A 43 15.64 -6.62 9.21
C ARG A 43 14.29 -6.84 8.51
N ALA A 44 13.46 -7.76 9.02
CA ALA A 44 12.08 -7.99 8.57
C ALA A 44 11.05 -7.09 9.26
N SER A 45 11.33 -6.59 10.47
CA SER A 45 10.43 -5.76 11.29
C SER A 45 10.58 -4.28 10.96
N THR A 46 10.86 -3.97 9.71
CA THR A 46 10.68 -2.62 9.20
C THR A 46 10.36 -2.74 7.71
N THR A 47 9.09 -2.50 7.36
CA THR A 47 8.55 -2.17 6.04
C THR A 47 7.04 -2.10 6.22
N GLU A 48 6.33 -1.02 5.94
CA GLU A 48 6.22 -0.11 4.80
C GLU A 48 5.49 1.13 5.34
N THR A 49 6.16 1.93 6.15
CA THR A 49 5.47 3.06 6.76
C THR A 49 4.82 3.95 5.69
N THR A 50 3.54 4.24 5.91
CA THR A 50 2.76 5.27 5.27
C THR A 50 3.66 6.39 4.78
N ALA A 51 3.72 6.64 3.47
CA ALA A 51 4.70 7.55 2.88
C ALA A 51 4.84 8.85 3.70
N TRP A 52 3.76 9.43 4.24
CA TRP A 52 3.83 10.63 5.09
C TRP A 52 4.32 10.41 6.55
N ARG A 53 4.06 9.25 7.20
CA ARG A 53 4.58 8.94 8.54
C ARG A 53 6.07 8.57 8.50
N LEU A 54 6.52 7.88 7.45
CA LEU A 54 7.94 7.57 7.21
C LEU A 54 8.68 8.86 6.83
N VAL A 55 8.03 9.73 6.05
CA VAL A 55 8.47 11.10 5.80
C VAL A 55 8.61 11.91 7.09
N ARG A 56 7.62 11.85 8.00
CA ARG A 56 7.65 12.56 9.29
C ARG A 56 8.69 12.00 10.27
N ARG A 57 8.95 10.68 10.25
CA ARG A 57 9.86 9.99 11.19
C ARG A 57 11.30 9.82 10.67
N MET A 58 11.51 9.60 9.38
CA MET A 58 12.80 9.26 8.76
C MET A 58 13.14 10.07 7.49
N GLY A 59 12.23 10.92 7.02
CA GLY A 59 12.36 11.68 5.77
C GLY A 59 11.94 10.88 4.52
N VAL A 60 11.47 11.60 3.50
CA VAL A 60 10.93 11.08 2.22
C VAL A 60 11.84 10.03 1.57
N HIS A 61 13.15 10.25 1.62
CA HIS A 61 14.13 9.46 0.89
C HIS A 61 14.31 8.04 1.44
N LYS A 62 14.38 7.88 2.77
CA LYS A 62 14.54 6.55 3.40
C LYS A 62 13.27 5.70 3.26
N ALA A 63 12.11 6.34 3.27
CA ALA A 63 10.83 5.71 3.00
C ALA A 63 10.78 5.04 1.63
N GLN A 64 11.25 5.81 0.65
CA GLN A 64 11.25 5.42 -0.75
C GLN A 64 12.21 4.26 -1.00
N GLN A 65 13.43 4.34 -0.47
CA GLN A 65 14.46 3.32 -0.70
C GLN A 65 14.05 1.96 -0.14
N GLN A 66 13.44 1.94 1.04
CA GLN A 66 13.03 0.70 1.70
C GLN A 66 11.85 0.04 1.00
N THR A 67 10.88 0.84 0.57
CA THR A 67 9.76 0.39 -0.27
C THR A 67 10.27 -0.20 -1.58
N ARG A 68 11.17 0.52 -2.28
CA ARG A 68 11.78 0.05 -3.53
C ARG A 68 12.57 -1.24 -3.35
N ALA A 69 13.22 -1.43 -2.20
CA ALA A 69 13.99 -2.64 -1.92
C ALA A 69 13.11 -3.89 -1.76
N LEU A 70 11.92 -3.75 -1.16
CA LEU A 70 10.95 -4.84 -1.16
C LEU A 70 10.35 -5.07 -2.54
N GLU A 71 9.98 -3.99 -3.23
CA GLU A 71 9.35 -4.09 -4.54
C GLU A 71 10.28 -4.61 -5.63
N SER A 72 11.59 -4.35 -5.51
CA SER A 72 12.56 -4.86 -6.48
C SER A 72 12.68 -6.38 -6.43
N GLN A 73 12.51 -6.98 -5.24
CA GLN A 73 12.64 -8.42 -5.03
C GLN A 73 11.33 -9.19 -5.28
N MET A 74 10.18 -8.51 -5.23
CA MET A 74 8.89 -9.17 -5.43
C MET A 74 8.63 -9.47 -6.90
N THR A 75 7.96 -10.59 -7.15
CA THR A 75 7.46 -11.01 -8.46
C THR A 75 5.94 -10.94 -8.56
N LEU A 76 5.24 -11.08 -7.43
CA LEU A 76 3.79 -10.99 -7.35
C LEU A 76 3.39 -10.03 -6.24
N LEU A 77 2.46 -9.12 -6.55
CA LEU A 77 1.81 -8.24 -5.59
C LEU A 77 0.29 -8.40 -5.69
N ARG A 78 -0.38 -8.66 -4.57
CA ARG A 78 -1.84 -8.64 -4.45
C ARG A 78 -2.25 -7.54 -3.51
N LEU A 79 -3.06 -6.61 -3.96
CA LEU A 79 -3.50 -5.46 -3.17
C LEU A 79 -5.02 -5.42 -3.12
N PHE A 80 -5.57 -5.57 -1.92
CA PHE A 80 -6.97 -5.32 -1.65
C PHE A 80 -7.14 -3.94 -1.04
N GLN A 81 -8.08 -3.15 -1.57
CA GLN A 81 -8.28 -1.78 -1.11
C GLN A 81 -9.76 -1.38 -1.12
N PRO A 82 -10.38 -1.26 0.06
CA PRO A 82 -11.80 -0.97 0.17
C PRO A 82 -12.16 0.52 0.37
N ALA A 83 -11.18 1.41 0.54
CA ALA A 83 -11.44 2.79 1.00
C ALA A 83 -10.93 3.89 0.06
N LEU A 84 -9.86 3.67 -0.70
CA LEU A 84 -9.24 4.68 -1.58
C LEU A 84 -8.68 4.04 -2.85
N ILE A 85 -8.38 4.80 -3.90
CA ILE A 85 -7.71 4.19 -5.05
C ILE A 85 -6.31 3.72 -4.63
N PRO A 86 -5.85 2.51 -4.99
CA PRO A 86 -4.52 2.03 -4.62
C PRO A 86 -3.43 3.01 -5.03
N GLY A 87 -2.46 3.27 -4.14
CA GLY A 87 -1.43 4.30 -4.35
C GLY A 87 -0.66 4.18 -5.66
N LEU A 88 -0.45 2.94 -6.14
CA LEU A 88 0.18 2.67 -7.43
C LEU A 88 -0.65 3.17 -8.62
N LEU A 89 -1.98 3.20 -8.48
CA LEU A 89 -2.94 3.53 -9.53
C LEU A 89 -3.42 5.00 -9.50
N GLN A 90 -2.98 5.79 -8.52
CA GLN A 90 -3.44 7.18 -8.32
C GLN A 90 -2.85 8.16 -9.36
N THR A 91 -3.59 9.21 -9.69
CA THR A 91 -3.11 10.40 -10.41
C THR A 91 -2.40 11.37 -9.46
N PRO A 92 -1.55 12.28 -9.96
CA PRO A 92 -0.90 13.32 -9.14
C PRO A 92 -1.90 14.12 -8.29
N GLU A 93 -3.04 14.50 -8.86
CA GLU A 93 -4.09 15.29 -8.21
C GLU A 93 -4.72 14.51 -7.05
N TYR A 94 -5.00 13.22 -7.25
CA TYR A 94 -5.54 12.35 -6.22
C TYR A 94 -4.54 12.15 -5.07
N ILE A 95 -3.26 11.94 -5.40
CA ILE A 95 -2.17 11.85 -4.42
C ILE A 95 -2.10 13.13 -3.57
N ARG A 96 -2.04 14.31 -4.22
CA ARG A 96 -1.96 15.60 -3.51
C ARG A 96 -3.15 15.82 -2.61
N ALA A 97 -4.36 15.51 -3.08
CA ALA A 97 -5.58 15.66 -2.29
C ALA A 97 -5.57 14.79 -1.03
N ILE A 98 -5.09 13.54 -1.10
CA ILE A 98 -4.94 12.71 0.10
C ILE A 98 -3.91 13.32 1.06
N LEU A 99 -2.74 13.67 0.54
CA LEU A 99 -1.62 14.13 1.37
C LEU A 99 -1.87 15.49 2.02
N SER A 100 -2.65 16.38 1.40
CA SER A 100 -2.97 17.69 1.96
C SER A 100 -3.85 17.63 3.22
N ARG A 101 -4.48 16.48 3.51
CA ARG A 101 -5.29 16.25 4.73
C ARG A 101 -4.45 15.97 5.99
N HIS A 102 -3.13 16.06 5.90
CA HIS A 102 -2.20 15.68 6.97
C HIS A 102 -1.29 16.84 7.45
N ASP A 103 -1.73 18.10 7.28
CA ASP A 103 -1.01 19.31 7.73
C ASP A 103 0.47 19.36 7.32
N LEU A 104 0.77 18.90 6.11
CA LEU A 104 2.13 18.88 5.56
C LEU A 104 2.49 20.26 4.98
N THR A 105 3.78 20.63 5.07
CA THR A 105 4.29 21.80 4.34
C THR A 105 4.31 21.53 2.83
N GLU A 106 4.25 22.57 2.01
CA GLU A 106 4.22 22.42 0.54
C GLU A 106 5.45 21.69 -0.03
N ASP A 107 6.64 21.92 0.55
CA ASP A 107 7.85 21.17 0.19
C ASP A 107 7.70 19.67 0.45
N VAL A 108 7.20 19.32 1.64
CA VAL A 108 7.00 17.91 2.02
C VAL A 108 5.91 17.27 1.18
N LEU A 109 4.82 17.97 0.90
CA LEU A 109 3.75 17.53 0.01
C LEU A 109 4.28 17.24 -1.40
N THR A 110 5.03 18.17 -1.97
CA THR A 110 5.61 18.05 -3.31
C THR A 110 6.56 16.85 -3.38
N ARG A 111 7.52 16.76 -2.44
CA ARG A 111 8.48 15.66 -2.41
C ARG A 111 7.80 14.30 -2.22
N THR A 112 6.81 14.22 -1.34
CA THR A 112 6.07 12.96 -1.09
C THR A 112 5.21 12.56 -2.30
N THR A 113 4.65 13.54 -3.01
CA THR A 113 3.92 13.31 -4.26
C THR A 113 4.84 12.75 -5.34
N THR A 114 5.98 13.39 -5.58
CA THR A 114 6.99 12.93 -6.54
C THR A 114 7.45 11.51 -6.20
N ALA A 115 7.75 11.25 -4.94
CA ALA A 115 8.19 9.93 -4.47
C ALA A 115 7.13 8.84 -4.73
N ARG A 116 5.85 9.14 -4.49
CA ARG A 116 4.74 8.24 -4.85
C ARG A 116 4.66 8.00 -6.35
N LEU A 117 4.78 9.03 -7.17
CA LEU A 117 4.74 8.92 -8.63
C LEU A 117 5.92 8.09 -9.18
N GLU A 118 7.13 8.29 -8.64
CA GLU A 118 8.29 7.48 -9.03
C GLU A 118 8.13 6.00 -8.66
N ARG A 119 7.41 5.69 -7.57
CA ARG A 119 7.07 4.30 -7.21
C ARG A 119 6.20 3.63 -8.27
N GLN A 120 5.33 4.39 -8.94
CA GLN A 120 4.40 3.85 -9.95
C GLN A 120 5.11 3.31 -11.20
N GLN A 121 6.43 3.53 -11.36
CA GLN A 121 7.21 2.91 -12.44
C GLN A 121 7.17 1.38 -12.39
N VAL A 122 6.95 0.80 -11.21
CA VAL A 122 6.78 -0.66 -11.04
C VAL A 122 5.61 -1.23 -11.86
N LEU A 123 4.59 -0.41 -12.19
CA LEU A 123 3.46 -0.83 -13.02
C LEU A 123 3.88 -1.27 -14.43
N TYR A 124 5.01 -0.74 -14.92
CA TYR A 124 5.52 -1.01 -16.26
C TYR A 124 6.62 -2.08 -16.29
N ASP A 125 6.94 -2.66 -15.13
CA ASP A 125 7.86 -3.79 -15.05
C ASP A 125 7.12 -5.10 -15.39
N SER A 126 7.31 -5.58 -16.61
CA SER A 126 6.66 -6.81 -17.09
C SER A 126 7.18 -8.09 -16.43
N THR A 127 8.20 -8.02 -15.57
CA THR A 127 8.65 -9.15 -14.75
C THR A 127 7.81 -9.34 -13.49
N LYS A 128 6.86 -8.44 -13.22
CA LYS A 128 6.04 -8.42 -12.01
C LYS A 128 4.56 -8.57 -12.33
N GLU A 129 3.87 -9.46 -11.63
CA GLU A 129 2.43 -9.62 -11.67
C GLU A 129 1.78 -8.77 -10.57
N LEU A 130 0.86 -7.87 -10.96
CA LEU A 130 0.25 -6.90 -10.06
C LEU A 130 -1.27 -7.07 -10.07
N HIS A 131 -1.81 -7.64 -8.99
CA HIS A 131 -3.22 -7.92 -8.84
C HIS A 131 -3.87 -6.92 -7.89
N PHE A 132 -4.92 -6.24 -8.36
CA PHE A 132 -5.66 -5.23 -7.61
C PHE A 132 -7.11 -5.63 -7.50
N VAL A 133 -7.63 -5.65 -6.27
CA VAL A 133 -9.06 -5.77 -6.00
C VAL A 133 -9.51 -4.53 -5.24
N ILE A 134 -10.39 -3.77 -5.86
CA ILE A 134 -10.97 -2.54 -5.28
C ILE A 134 -12.48 -2.67 -5.21
N THR A 135 -13.13 -1.94 -4.30
CA THR A 135 -14.59 -1.93 -4.17
C THR A 135 -15.20 -0.72 -4.88
N GLU A 136 -16.42 -0.84 -5.39
CA GLU A 136 -17.05 0.22 -6.19
C GLU A 136 -17.13 1.58 -5.47
N ASN A 137 -17.32 1.60 -4.14
CA ASN A 137 -17.35 2.84 -3.36
C ASN A 137 -16.07 3.67 -3.53
N VAL A 138 -14.91 3.03 -3.73
CA VAL A 138 -13.63 3.71 -3.95
C VAL A 138 -13.66 4.59 -5.21
N LEU A 139 -14.40 4.15 -6.22
CA LEU A 139 -14.51 4.84 -7.51
C LEU A 139 -15.44 6.05 -7.43
N ARG A 140 -16.42 6.00 -6.52
CA ARG A 140 -17.45 7.04 -6.37
C ARG A 140 -17.14 8.03 -5.24
N TRP A 141 -16.22 7.71 -4.34
CA TRP A 141 -15.84 8.60 -3.25
C TRP A 141 -15.07 9.82 -3.79
N ARG A 142 -15.69 11.00 -3.71
CA ARG A 142 -15.13 12.26 -4.23
C ARG A 142 -13.95 12.78 -3.40
N ILE A 143 -12.76 12.25 -3.68
CA ILE A 143 -11.50 12.69 -3.06
C ILE A 143 -10.96 13.97 -3.72
N VAL A 144 -11.22 14.14 -5.02
CA VAL A 144 -10.90 15.30 -5.87
C VAL A 144 -12.18 15.79 -6.57
N SER A 145 -12.11 16.90 -7.31
CA SER A 145 -13.24 17.41 -8.09
C SER A 145 -13.70 16.40 -9.16
N ALA A 146 -14.96 16.51 -9.61
CA ALA A 146 -15.54 15.58 -10.58
C ALA A 146 -14.70 15.40 -11.86
N PRO A 147 -14.17 16.47 -12.52
CA PRO A 147 -13.31 16.29 -13.69
C PRO A 147 -12.03 15.50 -13.39
N ARG A 148 -11.44 15.71 -12.20
CA ARG A 148 -10.24 14.99 -11.76
C ARG A 148 -10.53 13.55 -11.35
N MET A 149 -11.73 13.27 -10.84
CA MET A 149 -12.20 11.90 -10.65
C MET A 149 -12.35 11.20 -12.00
N ALA A 150 -12.96 11.85 -13.01
CA ALA A 150 -13.07 11.29 -14.35
C ALA A 150 -11.69 10.97 -14.97
N GLU A 151 -10.70 11.85 -14.82
CA GLU A 151 -9.30 11.58 -15.22
C GLU A 151 -8.70 10.37 -14.49
N GLN A 152 -8.94 10.28 -13.18
CA GLN A 152 -8.47 9.18 -12.36
C GLN A 152 -9.11 7.84 -12.76
N ILE A 153 -10.40 7.81 -13.09
CA ILE A 153 -11.07 6.61 -13.61
C ILE A 153 -10.52 6.23 -14.99
N GLY A 154 -10.29 7.21 -15.87
CA GLY A 154 -9.64 7.00 -17.17
C GLY A 154 -8.25 6.36 -17.04
N ARG A 155 -7.47 6.76 -16.02
CA ARG A 155 -6.19 6.12 -15.69
C ARG A 155 -6.37 4.64 -15.31
N LEU A 156 -7.38 4.28 -14.52
CA LEU A 156 -7.66 2.88 -14.18
C LEU A 156 -7.96 2.05 -15.42
N ILE A 157 -8.79 2.57 -16.33
CA ILE A 157 -9.11 1.92 -17.59
C ILE A 157 -7.85 1.70 -18.42
N ALA A 158 -6.98 2.71 -18.55
CA ALA A 158 -5.72 2.60 -19.29
C ALA A 158 -4.77 1.56 -18.67
N LEU A 159 -4.58 1.58 -17.35
CA LEU A 159 -3.71 0.63 -16.64
C LEU A 159 -4.24 -0.81 -16.69
N SER A 160 -5.57 -1.00 -16.68
CA SER A 160 -6.18 -2.34 -16.80
C SER A 160 -5.90 -3.07 -18.12
N ARG A 161 -5.28 -2.39 -19.09
CA ARG A 161 -4.89 -2.96 -20.38
C ARG A 161 -3.43 -3.43 -20.40
N LEU A 162 -2.65 -3.18 -19.35
CA LEU A 162 -1.28 -3.68 -19.24
C LEU A 162 -1.30 -5.19 -18.96
N PRO A 163 -0.46 -5.99 -19.64
CA PRO A 163 -0.54 -7.45 -19.58
C PRO A 163 -0.16 -8.03 -18.21
N ASN A 164 0.56 -7.26 -17.40
CA ASN A 164 1.05 -7.65 -16.08
C ASN A 164 0.14 -7.14 -14.93
N ILE A 165 -0.99 -6.51 -15.26
CA ILE A 165 -1.95 -5.97 -14.30
C ILE A 165 -3.27 -6.74 -14.39
N ASP A 166 -3.65 -7.43 -13.31
CA ASP A 166 -5.01 -7.93 -13.10
C ASP A 166 -5.76 -6.95 -12.20
N MET A 167 -6.64 -6.15 -12.79
CA MET A 167 -7.49 -5.23 -12.04
C MET A 167 -8.91 -5.76 -12.00
N ARG A 168 -9.49 -5.76 -10.79
CA ARG A 168 -10.87 -6.19 -10.55
C ARG A 168 -11.60 -5.21 -9.66
N VAL A 169 -12.89 -5.05 -9.90
CA VAL A 169 -13.76 -4.21 -9.07
C VAL A 169 -14.91 -5.02 -8.50
N VAL A 170 -15.07 -5.01 -7.19
CA VAL A 170 -16.23 -5.58 -6.50
C VAL A 170 -17.40 -4.58 -6.60
N PRO A 171 -18.45 -4.88 -7.40
CA PRO A 171 -19.59 -3.98 -7.56
C PRO A 171 -20.52 -4.05 -6.35
N PHE A 172 -21.34 -3.02 -6.12
CA PHE A 172 -22.35 -3.04 -5.06
C PHE A 172 -23.39 -4.15 -5.23
N ALA A 173 -23.63 -4.58 -6.47
CA ALA A 173 -24.58 -5.65 -6.79
C ALA A 173 -24.05 -7.06 -6.43
N ALA A 174 -22.75 -7.21 -6.16
CA ALA A 174 -22.19 -8.53 -5.83
C ALA A 174 -22.55 -8.94 -4.39
N GLU A 175 -23.00 -10.18 -4.23
CA GLU A 175 -23.25 -10.78 -2.91
C GLU A 175 -21.92 -11.00 -2.17
N GLN A 176 -21.72 -10.27 -1.08
CA GLN A 176 -20.49 -10.31 -0.32
C GLN A 176 -20.48 -11.48 0.66
N LYS A 177 -19.45 -12.32 0.56
CA LYS A 177 -19.23 -13.46 1.47
C LYS A 177 -18.29 -13.12 2.63
N ASP A 178 -17.73 -11.92 2.63
CA ASP A 178 -16.76 -11.46 3.63
C ASP A 178 -16.84 -9.94 3.81
N ILE A 179 -16.27 -9.43 4.90
CA ILE A 179 -16.28 -8.02 5.28
C ILE A 179 -14.98 -7.35 4.85
N ALA A 180 -15.12 -6.21 4.15
CA ALA A 180 -14.03 -5.38 3.67
C ALA A 180 -13.43 -4.50 4.79
N ASN A 181 -12.81 -5.12 5.79
CA ASN A 181 -12.39 -4.45 7.04
C ASN A 181 -11.28 -3.39 6.86
N HIS A 182 -10.24 -3.72 6.08
CA HIS A 182 -9.05 -2.90 5.92
C HIS A 182 -8.34 -3.21 4.61
N ALA A 183 -7.51 -2.29 4.15
CA ALA A 183 -6.61 -2.53 3.03
C ALA A 183 -5.45 -3.44 3.45
N PHE A 184 -4.96 -4.25 2.52
CA PHE A 184 -3.78 -5.09 2.73
C PHE A 184 -3.03 -5.34 1.43
N VAL A 185 -1.73 -5.56 1.54
CA VAL A 185 -0.83 -5.88 0.43
C VAL A 185 -0.13 -7.20 0.72
N ILE A 186 -0.26 -8.17 -0.18
CA ILE A 186 0.45 -9.45 -0.14
C ILE A 186 1.58 -9.39 -1.15
N ARG A 187 2.79 -9.81 -0.76
CA ARG A 187 3.95 -9.94 -1.67
C ARG A 187 4.41 -11.38 -1.72
N ASP A 188 4.47 -11.92 -2.93
CA ASP A 188 4.87 -13.30 -3.25
C ASP A 188 4.19 -14.38 -2.40
N ASP A 189 2.98 -14.11 -1.89
CA ASP A 189 2.28 -14.96 -0.92
C ASP A 189 3.12 -15.34 0.32
N ARG A 190 4.08 -14.47 0.68
CA ARG A 190 5.04 -14.67 1.78
C ARG A 190 4.94 -13.63 2.88
N THR A 191 4.52 -12.43 2.54
CA THR A 191 4.39 -11.33 3.50
C THR A 191 3.10 -10.59 3.24
N VAL A 192 2.44 -10.15 4.32
CA VAL A 192 1.29 -9.25 4.23
C VAL A 192 1.59 -7.98 5.02
N THR A 193 1.28 -6.85 4.43
CA THR A 193 1.28 -5.56 5.10
C THR A 193 -0.16 -5.08 5.26
N VAL A 194 -0.53 -4.67 6.47
CA VAL A 194 -1.81 -4.04 6.80
C VAL A 194 -1.55 -2.69 7.43
N GLU A 195 -2.15 -1.64 6.87
CA GLU A 195 -2.06 -0.30 7.43
C GLU A 195 -3.30 0.04 8.27
N THR A 196 -3.07 0.67 9.42
CA THR A 196 -4.11 1.28 10.26
C THR A 196 -3.81 2.78 10.48
N VAL A 197 -4.73 3.49 11.12
CA VAL A 197 -4.62 4.95 11.38
C VAL A 197 -3.36 5.34 12.16
N HIS A 198 -2.82 4.46 13.00
CA HIS A 198 -1.66 4.78 13.84
C HIS A 198 -0.50 3.78 13.71
N ALA A 199 -0.76 2.57 13.24
CA ALA A 199 0.23 1.50 13.16
C ALA A 199 0.16 0.76 11.82
N GLU A 200 1.17 -0.05 11.60
CA GLU A 200 1.25 -1.01 10.50
C GLU A 200 1.53 -2.38 11.11
N LEU A 201 0.92 -3.39 10.52
CA LEU A 201 1.16 -4.79 10.84
C LEU A 201 1.84 -5.47 9.66
N VAL A 202 2.93 -6.17 9.94
CA VAL A 202 3.61 -7.06 8.98
C VAL A 202 3.38 -8.50 9.44
N VAL A 203 2.81 -9.31 8.56
CA VAL A 203 2.49 -10.71 8.80
C VAL A 203 3.42 -11.57 7.95
N THR A 204 4.10 -12.52 8.58
CA THR A 204 5.04 -13.45 7.92
C THR A 204 4.78 -14.92 8.26
N ASP A 205 3.92 -15.23 9.25
CA ASP A 205 3.50 -16.61 9.52
C ASP A 205 2.71 -17.14 8.31
N PRO A 206 3.15 -18.23 7.66
CA PRO A 206 2.51 -18.74 6.44
C PRO A 206 1.02 -19.04 6.59
N ARG A 207 0.56 -19.42 7.80
CA ARG A 207 -0.86 -19.72 8.06
C ARG A 207 -1.70 -18.44 8.04
N ASP A 208 -1.17 -17.35 8.60
CA ASP A 208 -1.85 -16.06 8.61
C ASP A 208 -1.80 -15.41 7.22
N VAL A 209 -0.67 -15.49 6.53
CA VAL A 209 -0.55 -15.05 5.12
C VAL A 209 -1.59 -15.79 4.25
N SER A 210 -1.74 -17.10 4.43
CA SER A 210 -2.73 -17.89 3.71
C SER A 210 -4.18 -17.45 3.98
N GLN A 211 -4.49 -16.90 5.17
CA GLN A 211 -5.82 -16.35 5.44
C GLN A 211 -6.08 -15.09 4.61
N TYR A 212 -5.09 -14.21 4.49
CA TYR A 212 -5.19 -13.01 3.63
C TYR A 212 -5.30 -13.37 2.15
N VAL A 213 -4.55 -14.37 1.68
CA VAL A 213 -4.68 -14.86 0.29
C VAL A 213 -6.11 -15.37 0.04
N LYS A 214 -6.66 -16.20 0.93
CA LYS A 214 -8.06 -16.67 0.81
C LYS A 214 -9.07 -15.52 0.81
N LYS A 215 -8.85 -14.51 1.66
CA LYS A 215 -9.68 -13.30 1.71
C LYS A 215 -9.62 -12.51 0.41
N PHE A 216 -8.42 -12.32 -0.15
CA PHE A 216 -8.21 -11.67 -1.44
C PHE A 216 -8.97 -12.40 -2.55
N GLU A 217 -8.80 -13.72 -2.65
CA GLU A 217 -9.48 -14.55 -3.65
C GLU A 217 -11.00 -14.54 -3.48
N GLY A 218 -11.49 -14.47 -2.23
CA GLY A 218 -12.91 -14.31 -1.93
C GLY A 218 -13.51 -13.07 -2.61
N PHE A 219 -12.89 -11.90 -2.42
CA PHE A 219 -13.33 -10.67 -3.11
C PHE A 219 -13.09 -10.73 -4.62
N ALA A 220 -11.96 -11.29 -5.05
CA ALA A 220 -11.62 -11.41 -6.47
C ALA A 220 -12.60 -12.31 -7.24
N SER A 221 -13.23 -13.28 -6.57
CA SER A 221 -14.17 -14.24 -7.17
C SER A 221 -15.54 -13.64 -7.50
N VAL A 222 -15.92 -12.53 -6.86
CA VAL A 222 -17.20 -11.83 -7.07
C VAL A 222 -17.03 -10.48 -7.77
N ALA A 223 -15.80 -10.16 -8.16
CA ALA A 223 -15.45 -8.90 -8.80
C ALA A 223 -15.64 -8.96 -10.32
N LEU A 224 -16.00 -7.82 -10.91
CA LEU A 224 -15.94 -7.62 -12.35
C LEU A 224 -14.48 -7.58 -12.81
N THR A 225 -14.21 -8.12 -13.99
CA THR A 225 -12.89 -8.11 -14.64
C THR A 225 -13.06 -7.72 -16.12
N GLY A 226 -11.94 -7.50 -16.83
CA GLY A 226 -11.96 -7.36 -18.28
C GLY A 226 -12.88 -6.25 -18.81
N ASP A 227 -13.69 -6.56 -19.81
CA ASP A 227 -14.59 -5.60 -20.47
C ASP A 227 -15.76 -5.17 -19.61
N ASP A 228 -16.30 -6.05 -18.75
CA ASP A 228 -17.40 -5.69 -17.84
C ASP A 228 -16.93 -4.67 -16.80
N MET A 229 -15.74 -4.88 -16.24
CA MET A 229 -15.13 -3.91 -15.34
C MET A 229 -14.88 -2.57 -16.05
N ARG A 230 -14.30 -2.60 -17.25
CA ARG A 230 -14.03 -1.36 -18.02
C ARG A 230 -15.31 -0.62 -18.39
N SER A 231 -16.39 -1.34 -18.70
CA SER A 231 -17.69 -0.75 -19.00
C SER A 231 -18.30 -0.07 -17.78
N MET A 232 -18.20 -0.71 -16.61
CA MET A 232 -18.62 -0.10 -15.34
C MET A 232 -17.77 1.14 -15.02
N LEU A 233 -16.44 1.06 -15.16
CA LEU A 233 -15.56 2.22 -14.98
C LEU A 233 -15.91 3.35 -15.95
N GLY A 234 -16.21 3.04 -17.21
CA GLY A 234 -16.68 4.03 -18.20
C GLY A 234 -17.96 4.72 -17.74
N SER A 235 -18.93 3.97 -17.24
CA SER A 235 -20.17 4.55 -16.69
C SER A 235 -19.90 5.48 -15.50
N VAL A 236 -19.01 5.10 -14.58
CA VAL A 236 -18.60 5.97 -13.45
C VAL A 236 -17.87 7.22 -13.94
N GLN A 237 -17.05 7.10 -14.99
CA GLN A 237 -16.37 8.24 -15.60
C GLN A 237 -17.38 9.22 -16.21
N ASP A 238 -18.36 8.72 -16.94
CA ASP A 238 -19.43 9.51 -17.56
C ASP A 238 -20.31 10.21 -16.53
N ASP A 239 -20.58 9.56 -15.39
CA ASP A 239 -21.28 10.18 -14.25
C ASP A 239 -20.56 11.47 -13.81
N PHE A 240 -19.24 11.41 -13.60
CA PHE A 240 -18.45 12.57 -13.20
C PHE A 240 -18.33 13.65 -14.28
N LEU A 241 -18.28 13.28 -15.56
CA LEU A 241 -18.24 14.25 -16.66
C LEU A 241 -19.55 15.02 -16.78
N ARG A 242 -20.70 14.34 -16.62
CA ARG A 242 -22.03 14.99 -16.64
C ARG A 242 -22.19 15.99 -15.50
N GLU A 243 -21.66 15.70 -14.32
CA GLU A 243 -21.70 16.63 -13.19
C GLU A 243 -21.00 17.96 -13.48
N GLN A 244 -19.92 17.94 -14.27
CA GLN A 244 -19.20 19.15 -14.70
C GLN A 244 -20.06 20.07 -15.56
N GLU A 245 -20.97 19.52 -16.35
CA GLU A 245 -21.84 20.31 -17.25
C GLU A 245 -23.01 20.98 -16.51
N THR A 246 -23.33 20.49 -15.31
CA THR A 246 -24.48 20.95 -14.51
C THR A 246 -24.12 21.88 -13.35
N GLY A 247 -22.84 22.08 -13.04
CA GLY A 247 -22.34 22.91 -11.94
C GLY A 247 -21.59 24.14 -12.41
#